data_AF-A0A2H5YMK1-F1
#
_entry.id   AF-A0A2H5YMK1-F1
#
_cell.length_a   1.000
_cell.length_b   1.000
_cell.length_c   1.000
_cell.angle_alpha   90.00
_cell.angle_beta   90.00
_cell.angle_gamma   90.00
#
_symmetry.space_group_name_H-M   'P 1'
#
loop_
_entity.id
_entity.type
_entity.pdbx_description
1 polymer ?
#
loop_
_entity_poly.entity_id
_entity_poly.type
_entity_poly.pdbx_seq_one_letter_code
_entity_poly.pdbx_strand_id
1 'polypeptide(L)'
;MAALKRERRRVHLCIAGGRKVMAAYGMVVAQLLLGEGDHVWHLLSPPELLRSREMHAALSQVVLVPVPVLRWSLLPSTISELLLWDDPYRAIQRQREMQDQTRRQILRGFWSQLTAAERRVALALTRHGGSNQELARRLRRSPKTIANQLQSIYEKYRSSLGLPEGARVRERLVSDLASSPDVTGEDVPTGAGSPARARQ
;
A
#
# COMPACT_ATOMS: atom_id res chain seq x y z
N MET A 1 -3.32 -1.96 21.56
CA MET A 1 -2.76 -1.50 20.26
C MET A 1 -1.23 -1.51 20.24
N ALA A 2 -0.55 -0.90 21.22
CA ALA A 2 0.92 -0.83 21.25
C ALA A 2 1.64 -2.21 21.19
N ALA A 3 1.16 -3.22 21.92
CA ALA A 3 1.72 -4.58 21.86
C ALA A 3 1.65 -5.18 20.44
N LEU A 4 0.48 -5.08 19.78
CA LEU A 4 0.29 -5.53 18.40
C LEU A 4 1.22 -4.81 17.41
N LYS A 5 1.49 -3.52 17.63
CA LYS A 5 2.42 -2.76 16.80
C LYS A 5 3.87 -3.19 16.98
N ARG A 6 4.29 -3.54 18.20
CA ARG A 6 5.63 -4.11 18.44
C ARG A 6 5.82 -5.44 17.72
N GLU A 7 4.75 -6.23 17.62
CA GLU A 7 4.72 -7.49 16.84
C GLU A 7 4.56 -7.28 15.32
N ARG A 8 4.64 -6.02 14.83
CA ARG A 8 4.48 -5.65 13.41
C ARG A 8 3.16 -6.13 12.78
N ARG A 9 2.09 -6.26 13.57
CA ARG A 9 0.75 -6.57 13.06
C ARG A 9 0.12 -5.35 12.37
N ARG A 10 -0.71 -5.61 11.36
CA ARG A 10 -1.62 -4.61 10.77
C ARG A 10 -2.82 -4.42 11.69
N VAL A 11 -3.22 -3.17 11.90
CA VAL A 11 -4.28 -2.78 12.81
C VAL A 11 -5.38 -2.07 12.01
N HIS A 12 -6.60 -2.57 12.14
CA HIS A 12 -7.82 -1.96 11.61
C HIS A 12 -8.69 -1.55 12.80
N LEU A 13 -8.76 -0.26 13.09
CA LEU A 13 -9.52 0.28 14.23
C LEU A 13 -10.89 0.77 13.75
N CYS A 14 -11.98 0.27 14.33
CA CYS A 14 -13.32 0.83 14.12
C CYS A 14 -13.67 1.81 15.25
N ILE A 15 -14.05 3.05 14.91
CA ILE A 15 -14.41 4.11 15.86
C ILE A 15 -15.91 4.40 15.93
N ALA A 16 -16.74 3.49 15.40
CA ALA A 16 -18.19 3.67 15.30
C ALA A 16 -18.97 3.34 16.57
N GLY A 17 -18.38 2.54 17.46
CA GLY A 17 -19.04 2.04 18.67
C GLY A 17 -18.43 2.60 19.97
N GLY A 18 -19.22 2.54 21.05
CA GLY A 18 -18.80 2.92 22.39
C GLY A 18 -19.00 4.40 22.73
N ARG A 19 -18.42 4.82 23.87
CA ARG A 19 -18.48 6.21 24.33
C ARG A 19 -17.64 7.10 23.41
N LYS A 20 -18.18 8.23 22.97
CA LYS A 20 -17.50 9.19 22.05
C LYS A 20 -16.07 9.55 22.52
N VAL A 21 -15.86 9.65 23.82
CA VAL A 21 -14.54 9.91 24.44
C VAL A 21 -13.52 8.82 24.12
N MET A 22 -13.94 7.54 24.08
CA MET A 22 -13.05 6.44 23.71
C MET A 22 -12.70 6.44 22.21
N ALA A 23 -13.62 6.89 21.36
CA ALA A 23 -13.32 7.10 19.94
C ALA A 23 -12.26 8.20 19.76
N ALA A 24 -12.34 9.30 20.54
CA ALA A 24 -11.34 10.36 20.53
C ALA A 24 -9.97 9.86 21.01
N TYR A 25 -9.91 9.13 22.13
CA TYR A 25 -8.64 8.53 22.59
C TYR A 25 -8.10 7.51 21.59
N GLY A 26 -8.96 6.70 21.00
CA GLY A 26 -8.60 5.75 19.94
C GLY A 26 -7.99 6.46 18.72
N MET A 27 -8.55 7.61 18.33
CA MET A 27 -8.01 8.43 17.24
C MET A 27 -6.62 8.99 17.56
N VAL A 28 -6.41 9.54 18.75
CA VAL A 28 -5.08 10.05 19.16
C VAL A 28 -4.04 8.93 19.15
N VAL A 29 -4.38 7.77 19.70
CA VAL A 29 -3.50 6.59 19.67
C VAL A 29 -3.23 6.14 18.24
N ALA A 30 -4.24 6.21 17.36
CA ALA A 30 -4.08 5.85 15.96
C ALA A 30 -3.11 6.78 15.22
N GLN A 31 -3.21 8.10 15.44
CA GLN A 31 -2.31 9.09 14.83
C GLN A 31 -0.85 8.91 15.23
N LEU A 32 -0.59 8.40 16.43
CA LEU A 32 0.76 8.18 16.96
C LEU A 32 1.36 6.83 16.54
N LEU A 33 0.53 5.77 16.49
CA LEU A 33 1.02 4.39 16.37
C LEU A 33 0.75 3.71 15.03
N LEU A 34 -0.21 4.17 14.24
CA LEU A 34 -0.52 3.53 12.98
C LEU A 34 0.54 3.86 11.92
N GLY A 35 0.98 2.81 11.23
CA GLY A 35 1.94 2.87 10.15
C GLY A 35 1.32 2.48 8.81
N GLU A 36 2.18 2.32 7.81
CA GLU A 36 1.80 1.93 6.46
C GLU A 36 1.01 0.60 6.46
N GLY A 37 -0.18 0.59 5.85
CA GLY A 37 -1.10 -0.57 5.82
C GLY A 37 -2.14 -0.65 6.96
N ASP A 38 -2.05 0.20 7.98
CA ASP A 38 -3.08 0.30 9.03
C ASP A 38 -4.22 1.24 8.63
N HIS A 39 -5.41 1.02 9.19
CA HIS A 39 -6.62 1.77 8.82
C HIS A 39 -7.47 2.11 10.05
N VAL A 40 -8.10 3.29 9.99
CA VAL A 40 -9.21 3.65 10.89
C VAL A 40 -10.48 3.67 10.07
N TRP A 41 -11.55 3.11 10.62
CA TRP A 41 -12.83 2.92 9.98
C TRP A 41 -13.95 3.50 10.82
N HIS A 42 -14.94 4.06 10.15
CA HIS A 42 -16.23 4.40 10.72
C HIS A 42 -17.30 3.54 10.05
N LEU A 43 -18.05 2.79 10.84
CA LEU A 43 -19.17 1.97 10.40
C LEU A 43 -20.43 2.83 10.43
N LEU A 44 -20.94 3.18 9.26
CA LEU A 44 -22.25 3.81 9.11
C LEU A 44 -23.31 2.72 9.17
N SER A 45 -24.12 2.77 10.23
CA SER A 45 -25.26 1.88 10.43
C SER A 45 -26.55 2.69 10.28
N PRO A 46 -27.51 2.26 9.45
CA PRO A 46 -28.78 2.93 9.32
C PRO A 46 -29.57 2.91 10.65
N PRO A 47 -30.40 3.94 10.93
CA PRO A 47 -31.15 4.04 12.19
C PRO A 47 -32.04 2.83 12.49
N GLU A 48 -32.53 2.15 11.46
CA GLU A 48 -33.37 0.95 11.56
C GLU A 48 -32.60 -0.20 12.22
N LEU A 49 -31.34 -0.40 11.81
CA LEU A 49 -30.45 -1.42 12.34
C LEU A 49 -29.99 -1.09 13.77
N LEU A 50 -29.74 0.19 14.07
CA LEU A 50 -29.44 0.60 15.44
C LEU A 50 -30.63 0.36 16.39
N ARG A 51 -31.85 0.50 15.88
CA ARG A 51 -33.09 0.20 16.61
C ARG A 51 -33.34 -1.30 16.77
N SER A 52 -32.96 -2.13 15.78
CA SER A 52 -33.15 -3.58 15.86
C SER A 52 -32.31 -4.23 16.97
N ARG A 53 -31.20 -3.60 17.38
CA ARG A 53 -30.26 -4.10 18.41
C ARG A 53 -29.67 -5.47 18.06
N GLU A 54 -29.72 -5.84 16.79
CA GLU A 54 -29.11 -7.07 16.33
C GLU A 54 -27.59 -7.01 16.51
N MET A 55 -27.02 -8.12 16.95
CA MET A 55 -25.58 -8.23 17.13
C MET A 55 -24.83 -8.28 15.78
N HIS A 56 -25.53 -8.70 14.72
CA HIS A 56 -24.98 -8.85 13.38
C HIS A 56 -25.90 -8.17 12.37
N ALA A 57 -25.31 -7.29 11.55
CA ALA A 57 -25.97 -6.69 10.41
C ALA A 57 -25.66 -7.49 9.14
N ALA A 58 -26.59 -7.52 8.19
CA ALA A 58 -26.25 -7.98 6.86
C ALA A 58 -25.24 -7.00 6.22
N LEU A 59 -24.25 -7.51 5.48
CA LEU A 59 -23.20 -6.69 4.87
C LEU A 59 -23.76 -5.64 3.88
N SER A 60 -24.94 -5.88 3.32
CA SER A 60 -25.65 -4.93 2.44
C SER A 60 -26.28 -3.75 3.18
N GLN A 61 -26.36 -3.80 4.50
CA GLN A 61 -27.05 -2.80 5.32
C GLN A 61 -26.09 -1.82 5.99
N VAL A 62 -24.78 -2.01 5.90
CA VAL A 62 -23.77 -1.18 6.57
C VAL A 62 -22.68 -0.74 5.62
N VAL A 63 -22.15 0.46 5.83
CA VAL A 63 -21.04 1.00 5.03
C VAL A 63 -19.85 1.24 5.93
N LEU A 64 -18.69 0.69 5.54
CA LEU A 64 -17.43 0.96 6.21
C LEU A 64 -16.70 2.10 5.50
N VAL A 65 -16.61 3.25 6.17
CA VAL A 65 -15.97 4.45 5.63
C VAL A 65 -14.55 4.57 6.20
N PRO A 66 -13.52 4.69 5.36
CA PRO A 66 -12.16 4.95 5.82
C PRO A 66 -12.07 6.36 6.41
N VAL A 67 -11.54 6.46 7.63
CA VAL A 67 -11.28 7.75 8.28
C VAL A 67 -9.84 8.16 7.98
N PRO A 68 -9.60 9.36 7.41
CA PRO A 68 -8.24 9.84 7.16
C PRO A 68 -7.53 10.10 8.49
N VAL A 69 -6.29 9.63 8.62
CA VAL A 69 -5.48 9.77 9.84
C VAL A 69 -4.15 10.41 9.47
N LEU A 70 -3.87 11.56 10.09
CA LEU A 70 -2.55 12.18 10.04
C LEU A 70 -1.56 11.36 10.89
N ARG A 71 -0.45 10.93 10.29
CA ARG A 71 0.56 10.10 10.97
C ARG A 71 1.77 10.95 11.30
N TRP A 72 1.87 11.36 12.57
CA TRP A 72 2.92 12.27 13.04
C TRP A 72 4.33 11.72 12.88
N SER A 73 4.50 10.41 13.06
CA SER A 73 5.78 9.71 12.91
C SER A 73 6.35 9.73 11.49
N LEU A 74 5.55 10.13 10.49
CA LEU A 74 5.92 10.12 9.09
C LEU A 74 6.05 11.54 8.50
N LEU A 75 5.92 12.59 9.32
CA LEU A 75 6.12 13.97 8.89
C LEU A 75 7.56 14.41 9.17
N PRO A 76 8.28 14.96 8.18
CA PRO A 76 9.48 15.75 8.44
C PRO A 76 9.13 16.90 9.39
N SER A 77 10.02 17.19 10.35
CA SER A 77 9.81 18.24 11.37
C SER A 77 9.48 19.62 10.79
N THR A 78 9.96 19.92 9.58
CA THR A 78 9.68 21.16 8.84
C THR A 78 8.26 21.27 8.29
N ILE A 79 7.54 20.16 8.10
CA ILE A 79 6.16 20.16 7.60
C ILE A 79 5.14 20.30 8.74
N SER A 80 5.49 19.84 9.95
CA SER A 80 4.64 19.95 11.14
C SER A 80 4.31 21.40 11.51
N GLU A 81 5.22 22.35 11.26
CA GLU A 81 5.00 23.78 11.52
C GLU A 81 4.04 24.42 10.50
N LEU A 82 4.08 23.97 9.24
CA LEU A 82 3.20 24.48 8.17
C LEU A 82 1.75 23.98 8.30
N LEU A 83 1.59 22.77 8.87
CA LEU A 83 0.31 22.09 9.13
C LEU A 83 -0.57 22.78 10.18
N LEU A 84 0.03 23.56 11.07
CA LEU A 84 -0.70 24.30 12.12
C LEU A 84 -1.52 25.48 11.56
N TRP A 85 -1.32 25.86 10.30
CA TRP A 85 -1.91 27.04 9.68
C TRP A 85 -2.78 26.74 8.44
N ASP A 86 -2.89 25.49 7.99
CA ASP A 86 -3.51 25.12 6.71
C ASP A 86 -4.51 23.94 6.84
N ASP A 87 -5.33 23.70 5.80
CA ASP A 87 -6.37 22.66 5.79
C ASP A 87 -5.81 21.24 6.10
N PRO A 88 -6.26 20.58 7.18
CA PRO A 88 -5.74 19.26 7.58
C PRO A 88 -5.97 18.18 6.52
N TYR A 89 -7.01 18.30 5.68
CA TYR A 89 -7.23 17.35 4.59
C TYR A 89 -6.16 17.49 3.51
N ARG A 90 -5.81 18.72 3.11
CA ARG A 90 -4.72 18.98 2.16
C ARG A 90 -3.39 18.47 2.68
N ALA A 91 -3.12 18.63 3.96
CA ALA A 91 -1.87 18.14 4.54
C ALA A 91 -1.78 16.60 4.53
N ILE A 92 -2.88 15.89 4.83
CA ILE A 92 -2.94 14.42 4.72
C ILE A 92 -2.73 13.98 3.27
N GLN A 93 -3.32 14.68 2.29
CA GLN A 93 -3.15 14.37 0.87
C GLN A 93 -1.71 14.60 0.41
N ARG A 94 -1.10 15.73 0.78
CA ARG A 94 0.30 16.02 0.49
C ARG A 94 1.24 14.98 1.12
N GLN A 95 0.93 14.52 2.33
CA GLN A 95 1.68 13.43 2.97
C GLN A 95 1.61 12.13 2.15
N ARG A 96 0.42 11.75 1.67
CA ARG A 96 0.25 10.57 0.81
C ARG A 96 1.02 10.71 -0.51
N GLU A 97 0.94 11.87 -1.15
CA GLU A 97 1.66 12.16 -2.39
C GLU A 97 3.19 12.03 -2.21
N MET A 98 3.73 12.60 -1.13
CA MET A 98 5.16 12.48 -0.81
C MET A 98 5.57 11.04 -0.55
N GLN A 99 4.75 10.26 0.18
CA GLN A 99 5.01 8.84 0.40
C GLN A 99 5.02 8.04 -0.90
N ASP A 100 4.04 8.27 -1.77
CA ASP A 100 3.98 7.61 -3.07
C ASP A 100 5.16 8.01 -3.97
N GLN A 101 5.62 9.26 -3.91
CA GLN A 101 6.80 9.70 -4.63
C GLN A 101 8.06 8.99 -4.13
N THR A 102 8.30 8.96 -2.82
CA THR A 102 9.45 8.26 -2.21
C THR A 102 9.41 6.77 -2.53
N ARG A 103 8.25 6.12 -2.37
CA ARG A 103 8.05 4.71 -2.72
C ARG A 103 8.39 4.45 -4.19
N ARG A 104 7.91 5.30 -5.10
CA ARG A 104 8.22 5.21 -6.54
C ARG A 104 9.72 5.38 -6.82
N GLN A 105 10.40 6.31 -6.14
CA GLN A 105 11.83 6.50 -6.30
C GLN A 105 12.62 5.25 -5.87
N ILE A 106 12.27 4.66 -4.72
CA ILE A 106 12.87 3.41 -4.25
C ILE A 106 12.64 2.27 -5.26
N LEU A 107 11.41 2.11 -5.74
CA LEU A 107 11.09 1.06 -6.72
C LEU A 107 11.81 1.28 -8.06
N ARG A 108 11.97 2.52 -8.54
CA ARG A 108 12.79 2.83 -9.72
C ARG A 108 14.26 2.49 -9.50
N GLY A 109 14.81 2.83 -8.34
CA GLY A 109 16.18 2.48 -7.96
C GLY A 109 16.39 0.96 -7.88
N PHE A 110 15.41 0.23 -7.35
CA PHE A 110 15.40 -1.23 -7.37
C PHE A 110 15.35 -1.78 -8.81
N TRP A 111 14.44 -1.26 -9.64
CA TRP A 111 14.24 -1.74 -11.01
C TRP A 111 15.47 -1.52 -11.89
N SER A 112 16.18 -0.39 -11.69
CA SER A 112 17.41 -0.08 -12.42
C SER A 112 18.55 -1.07 -12.10
N GLN A 113 18.60 -1.62 -10.87
CA GLN A 113 19.58 -2.64 -10.45
C GLN A 113 19.31 -4.04 -11.03
N LEU A 114 18.11 -4.30 -11.55
CA LEU A 114 17.78 -5.57 -12.19
C LEU A 114 18.37 -5.64 -13.61
N THR A 115 19.01 -6.77 -13.91
CA THR A 115 19.42 -7.16 -15.26
C THR A 115 18.19 -7.43 -16.14
N ALA A 116 18.38 -7.41 -17.47
CA ALA A 116 17.30 -7.72 -18.40
C ALA A 116 16.69 -9.13 -18.20
N ALA A 117 17.48 -10.09 -17.72
CA ALA A 117 16.98 -11.42 -17.39
C ALA A 117 16.12 -11.41 -16.11
N GLU A 118 16.58 -10.72 -15.07
CA GLU A 118 15.84 -10.57 -13.81
C GLU A 118 14.53 -9.79 -13.99
N ARG A 119 14.53 -8.71 -14.78
CA ARG A 119 13.31 -7.95 -15.08
C ARG A 119 12.25 -8.84 -15.73
N ARG A 120 12.64 -9.70 -16.68
CA ARG A 120 11.70 -10.67 -17.30
C ARG A 120 11.10 -11.64 -16.28
N VAL A 121 11.90 -12.11 -15.31
CA VAL A 121 11.43 -12.99 -14.24
C VAL A 121 10.50 -12.25 -13.30
N ALA A 122 10.85 -11.03 -12.89
CA ALA A 122 10.03 -10.18 -12.03
C ALA A 122 8.67 -9.87 -12.68
N LEU A 123 8.66 -9.49 -13.96
CA LEU A 123 7.42 -9.27 -14.71
C LEU A 123 6.56 -10.54 -14.79
N ALA A 124 7.17 -11.69 -15.12
CA ALA A 124 6.46 -12.95 -15.20
C ALA A 124 5.85 -13.35 -13.85
N LEU A 125 6.60 -13.17 -12.76
CA LEU A 125 6.14 -13.40 -11.41
C LEU A 125 4.98 -12.48 -11.03
N THR A 126 5.06 -11.18 -11.34
CA THR A 126 4.00 -10.22 -11.03
C THR A 126 2.72 -10.49 -11.82
N ARG A 127 2.83 -10.84 -13.11
CA ARG A 127 1.68 -11.06 -13.99
C ARG A 127 0.98 -12.40 -13.79
N HIS A 128 1.72 -13.44 -13.45
CA HIS A 128 1.20 -14.82 -13.46
C HIS A 128 1.30 -15.52 -12.12
N GLY A 129 2.08 -14.99 -11.18
CA GLY A 129 2.42 -15.70 -9.95
C GLY A 129 3.13 -17.03 -10.25
N GLY A 130 2.80 -18.04 -9.46
CA GLY A 130 3.18 -19.43 -9.73
C GLY A 130 4.57 -19.85 -9.24
N SER A 131 4.77 -21.15 -9.11
CA SER A 131 5.99 -21.79 -8.62
C SER A 131 7.21 -21.54 -9.52
N ASN A 132 8.41 -21.83 -9.02
CA ASN A 132 9.64 -21.77 -9.82
C ASN A 132 9.57 -22.66 -11.07
N GLN A 133 8.85 -23.79 -11.01
CA GLN A 133 8.66 -24.69 -12.14
C GLN A 133 7.74 -24.09 -13.21
N GLU A 134 6.67 -23.41 -12.80
CA GLU A 134 5.76 -22.72 -13.72
C GLU A 134 6.45 -21.56 -14.41
N LEU A 135 7.18 -20.74 -13.66
CA LEU A 135 8.00 -19.65 -14.21
C LEU A 135 9.09 -20.18 -15.16
N ALA A 136 9.74 -21.29 -14.81
CA ALA A 136 10.75 -21.93 -15.63
C ALA A 136 10.19 -22.41 -16.97
N ARG A 137 9.05 -23.10 -16.97
CA ARG A 137 8.34 -23.51 -18.19
C ARG A 137 7.98 -22.31 -19.05
N ARG A 138 7.43 -21.26 -18.43
CA ARG A 138 6.96 -20.05 -19.13
C ARG A 138 8.09 -19.26 -19.78
N LEU A 139 9.24 -19.17 -19.10
CA LEU A 139 10.40 -18.44 -19.57
C LEU A 139 11.39 -19.30 -20.37
N ARG A 140 11.09 -20.59 -20.58
CA ARG A 140 11.98 -21.59 -21.22
C ARG A 140 13.38 -21.59 -20.59
N ARG A 141 13.42 -21.61 -19.25
CA ARG A 141 14.64 -21.66 -18.43
C ARG A 141 14.61 -22.84 -17.49
N SER A 142 15.76 -23.21 -16.92
CA SER A 142 15.79 -24.25 -15.89
C SER A 142 15.18 -23.72 -14.57
N PRO A 143 14.50 -24.57 -13.78
CA PRO A 143 14.03 -24.20 -12.44
C PRO A 143 15.15 -23.67 -11.53
N LYS A 144 16.37 -24.21 -11.68
CA LYS A 144 17.56 -23.74 -10.96
C LYS A 144 17.93 -22.31 -11.32
N THR A 145 17.89 -21.95 -12.62
CA THR A 145 18.14 -20.58 -13.07
C THR A 145 17.10 -19.61 -12.52
N ILE A 146 15.82 -19.98 -12.54
CA ILE A 146 14.74 -19.16 -11.96
C ILE A 146 14.93 -18.97 -10.45
N ALA A 147 15.28 -20.03 -9.72
CA ALA A 147 15.54 -19.95 -8.29
C ALA A 147 16.67 -18.96 -7.97
N ASN A 148 17.80 -19.05 -8.68
CA ASN A 148 18.93 -18.15 -8.50
C ASN A 148 18.58 -16.69 -8.86
N GLN A 149 17.83 -16.48 -9.94
CA GLN A 149 17.38 -15.14 -10.33
C GLN A 149 16.41 -14.54 -9.33
N LEU A 150 15.44 -15.32 -8.84
CA LEU A 150 14.51 -14.86 -7.80
C LEU A 150 15.25 -14.55 -6.50
N GLN A 151 16.23 -15.35 -6.12
CA GLN A 151 17.06 -15.09 -4.94
C GLN A 151 17.77 -13.73 -5.06
N SER A 152 18.45 -13.48 -6.19
CA SER A 152 19.11 -12.19 -6.42
C SER A 152 18.13 -11.01 -6.49
N ILE A 153 16.96 -11.19 -7.12
CA ILE A 153 15.89 -10.18 -7.13
C ILE A 153 15.44 -9.86 -5.70
N TYR A 154 15.22 -10.88 -4.87
CA TYR A 154 14.79 -10.69 -3.49
C TYR A 154 15.85 -9.99 -2.64
N GLU A 155 17.13 -10.27 -2.85
CA GLU A 155 18.24 -9.59 -2.19
C GLU A 155 18.29 -8.10 -2.56
N LYS A 156 18.24 -7.78 -3.85
CA LYS A 156 18.21 -6.38 -4.34
C LYS A 156 16.99 -5.61 -3.82
N TYR A 157 15.84 -6.27 -3.78
CA TYR A 157 14.60 -5.70 -3.26
C TYR A 157 14.71 -5.44 -1.75
N ARG A 158 15.21 -6.40 -0.96
CA ARG A 158 15.45 -6.18 0.48
C ARG A 158 16.40 -5.03 0.73
N SER A 159 17.51 -4.98 0.02
CA SER A 159 18.50 -3.90 0.12
C SER A 159 17.87 -2.54 -0.17
N SER A 160 17.11 -2.44 -1.27
CA SER A 160 16.46 -1.18 -1.67
C SER A 160 15.41 -0.67 -0.66
N LEU A 161 14.73 -1.57 0.05
CA LEU A 161 13.73 -1.22 1.08
C LEU A 161 14.28 -1.24 2.52
N GLY A 162 15.58 -1.50 2.73
CA GLY A 162 16.18 -1.62 4.06
C GLY A 162 15.58 -2.76 4.90
N LEU A 163 15.15 -3.85 4.27
CA LEU A 163 14.54 -4.98 4.96
C LEU A 163 15.61 -5.93 5.50
N PRO A 164 15.38 -6.56 6.67
CA PRO A 164 16.31 -7.52 7.24
C PRO A 164 16.50 -8.72 6.33
N GLU A 165 17.68 -9.33 6.41
CA GLU A 165 18.00 -10.55 5.69
C GLU A 165 17.03 -11.67 6.08
N GLY A 166 16.59 -12.47 5.09
CA GLY A 166 15.60 -13.53 5.30
C GLY A 166 14.14 -13.09 5.38
N ALA A 167 13.83 -11.78 5.33
CA ALA A 167 12.45 -11.32 5.24
C ALA A 167 11.72 -11.96 4.03
N ARG A 168 10.50 -12.47 4.24
CA ARG A 168 9.65 -12.96 3.14
C ARG A 168 9.15 -11.75 2.34
N VAL A 169 9.58 -11.66 1.09
CA VAL A 169 9.33 -10.48 0.23
C VAL A 169 8.56 -10.80 -1.03
N ARG A 170 8.20 -12.07 -1.28
CA ARG A 170 7.59 -12.49 -2.54
C ARG A 170 6.25 -11.80 -2.80
N GLU A 171 5.31 -11.88 -1.86
CA GLU A 171 3.99 -11.27 -2.01
C GLU A 171 4.09 -9.75 -2.05
N ARG A 172 5.00 -9.18 -1.26
CA ARG A 172 5.23 -7.73 -1.21
C ARG A 172 5.79 -7.20 -2.54
N LEU A 173 6.78 -7.87 -3.11
CA LEU A 173 7.36 -7.54 -4.41
C LEU A 173 6.28 -7.56 -5.51
N VAL A 174 5.44 -8.60 -5.54
CA VAL A 174 4.33 -8.72 -6.49
C VAL A 174 3.35 -7.55 -6.32
N SER A 175 2.94 -7.26 -5.08
CA SER A 175 2.02 -6.16 -4.78
C SER A 175 2.59 -4.80 -5.19
N ASP A 176 3.85 -4.53 -4.88
CA ASP A 176 4.50 -3.24 -5.15
C ASP A 176 4.67 -3.00 -6.65
N LEU A 177 5.09 -4.01 -7.41
CA LEU A 177 5.25 -3.91 -8.86
C LEU A 177 3.90 -3.84 -9.58
N ALA A 178 2.89 -4.59 -9.13
CA ALA A 178 1.54 -4.51 -9.69
C ALA A 178 0.89 -3.14 -9.47
N SER A 179 1.20 -2.49 -8.36
CA SER A 179 0.67 -1.16 -8.01
C SER A 179 1.49 0.00 -8.61
N SER A 180 2.49 -0.28 -9.45
CA SER A 180 3.40 0.75 -10.03
C SER A 180 3.90 0.35 -11.44
N PRO A 181 2.98 0.23 -12.42
CA PRO A 181 3.33 -0.16 -13.79
C PRO A 181 4.30 0.83 -14.47
N ASP A 182 4.23 2.11 -14.10
CA ASP A 182 5.12 3.18 -14.54
C ASP A 182 6.61 2.89 -14.26
N VAL A 183 6.89 2.19 -13.16
CA VAL A 183 8.27 1.81 -12.79
C VAL A 183 8.81 0.71 -13.69
N THR A 184 7.94 -0.19 -14.16
CA THR A 184 8.35 -1.36 -14.92
C THR A 184 8.65 -1.07 -16.39
N GLY A 185 8.32 0.14 -16.88
CA GLY A 185 8.41 0.51 -18.29
C GLY A 185 7.30 -0.11 -19.15
N GLU A 186 6.22 -0.59 -18.51
CA GLU A 186 4.98 -0.92 -19.20
C GLU A 186 4.20 0.38 -19.41
N ASP A 187 4.30 0.93 -20.61
CA ASP A 187 3.38 1.97 -21.06
C ASP A 187 1.95 1.44 -20.90
N VAL A 188 1.18 2.08 -20.02
CA VAL A 188 -0.27 2.02 -20.07
C VAL A 188 -0.65 2.38 -21.51
N PRO A 189 -1.48 1.60 -22.22
CA PRO A 189 -2.02 2.06 -23.49
C PRO A 189 -2.82 3.32 -23.14
N THR A 190 -2.19 4.47 -23.41
CA THR A 190 -2.81 5.78 -23.35
C THR A 190 -3.95 5.70 -24.35
N GLY A 191 -5.16 5.47 -23.85
CA GLY A 191 -6.39 5.67 -24.61
C GLY A 191 -6.42 7.14 -24.99
N ALA A 192 -5.85 7.45 -26.15
CA ALA A 192 -5.92 8.74 -26.79
C ALA A 192 -7.38 8.98 -27.20
N GLY A 193 -8.19 9.44 -26.24
CA GLY A 193 -9.40 10.20 -26.53
C GLY A 193 -8.96 11.52 -27.14
N SER A 194 -8.90 11.54 -28.47
CA SER A 194 -8.90 12.77 -29.26
C SER A 194 -10.26 13.45 -29.12
N PRO A 195 -10.35 14.72 -28.69
CA PRO A 195 -11.33 15.61 -29.25
C PRO A 195 -10.65 16.46 -30.32
N ALA A 196 -11.25 16.38 -31.49
CA ALA A 196 -10.94 17.11 -32.69
C ALA A 196 -10.53 18.57 -32.45
N ARG A 197 -9.51 18.98 -33.20
CA ARG A 197 -9.18 20.38 -33.46
C ARG A 197 -10.42 21.13 -33.95
N ALA A 198 -10.60 22.32 -33.40
CA ALA A 198 -11.43 23.39 -33.92
C ALA A 198 -11.19 23.64 -35.41
N ARG A 199 -12.27 23.93 -36.15
CA ARG A 199 -12.27 24.86 -37.29
C ARG A 199 -13.71 25.29 -37.63
N GLN A 200 -13.86 26.61 -37.61
CA GLN A 200 -14.96 27.47 -38.09
C GLN A 200 -16.16 27.61 -37.15
#